data_AF-A0A3C1VR87-F1
#
_entry.id   AF-A0A3C1VR87-F1
#
_cell.length_a   1.000
_cell.length_b   1.000
_cell.length_c   1.000
_cell.angle_alpha   90.00
_cell.angle_beta   90.00
_cell.angle_gamma   90.00
#
_symmetry.space_group_name_H-M   'P 1'
#
loop_
_entity.id
_entity.type
_entity.pdbx_description
1 polymer ?
#
loop_
_entity_poly.entity_id
_entity_poly.type
_entity_poly.pdbx_seq_one_letter_code
_entity_poly.pdbx_strand_id
1 'polypeptide(L)'
;MFLLVGVRVNETTSKENPYVPPGMPPLDLSGRTTSYFEFWPMWLMYIPVVLQWLLLSVWHRSLTLPLIANPAVPLSGMVGVQKSAVFDAAGAVARDWILPWRIYSKTNAPIPEQAADVAALIDAAGFKFPVVGKPNIGCRGAGVKLLGDRAELEAYLSKFPVQGEIQFQRLSEWEAEAGVFYVRHPHAERGEITSFTLKYAPFVIGDGFSTLAELVAADPRAGELQHLYGERHKANWELLIPAGEPYRLVFSASHSRGAVFRDPADLISE
;
A
#
# COMPACT_ATOMS: atom_id res chain seq x y z
N MET A 1 15.69 -9.51 -9.06
CA MET A 1 16.21 -8.23 -9.57
C MET A 1 15.87 -8.16 -11.05
N PHE A 2 14.66 -7.72 -11.38
CA PHE A 2 14.34 -7.24 -12.72
C PHE A 2 14.61 -5.75 -12.70
N LEU A 3 15.86 -5.37 -12.99
CA LEU A 3 16.12 -4.01 -13.44
C LEU A 3 15.44 -3.89 -14.80
N LEU A 4 14.40 -3.08 -14.89
CA LEU A 4 13.88 -2.56 -16.17
C LEU A 4 15.00 -1.68 -16.77
N VAL A 5 15.99 -2.32 -17.38
CA VAL A 5 17.02 -1.64 -18.16
C VAL A 5 16.40 -1.33 -19.52
N GLY A 6 16.19 -0.05 -19.81
CA GLY A 6 16.19 0.43 -21.20
C GLY A 6 14.86 0.71 -21.88
N VAL A 7 13.77 0.98 -21.15
CA VAL A 7 12.61 1.65 -21.78
C VAL A 7 12.87 3.16 -21.77
N ARG A 8 13.01 3.76 -22.96
CA ARG A 8 13.08 5.23 -23.10
C ARG A 8 11.79 5.82 -22.52
N VAL A 9 11.92 6.44 -21.36
CA VAL A 9 10.84 7.15 -20.67
C VAL A 9 10.63 8.46 -21.43
N ASN A 10 9.56 8.54 -22.24
CA ASN A 10 9.20 9.77 -22.93
C ASN A 10 8.79 10.83 -21.90
N GLU A 11 9.58 11.90 -21.83
CA GLU A 11 9.17 13.18 -21.28
C GLU A 11 8.11 13.80 -22.20
N THR A 12 6.83 13.59 -21.92
CA THR A 12 5.77 14.40 -22.53
C THR A 12 4.61 14.57 -21.55
N THR A 13 4.67 15.67 -20.79
CA THR A 13 3.52 16.30 -20.13
C THR A 13 2.70 17.04 -21.19
N SER A 14 1.69 16.36 -21.74
CA SER A 14 0.58 16.98 -22.46
C SER A 14 -0.72 16.55 -21.78
N LYS A 15 -1.80 17.31 -21.98
CA LYS A 15 -3.15 17.07 -21.42
C LYS A 15 -3.73 15.65 -21.66
N GLU A 16 -3.06 14.82 -22.46
CA GLU A 16 -3.45 13.45 -22.80
C GLU A 16 -2.75 12.38 -21.95
N ASN A 17 -1.71 12.72 -21.19
CA ASN A 17 -0.97 11.76 -20.35
C ASN A 17 -1.14 12.07 -18.86
N PRO A 18 -1.78 11.17 -18.07
CA PRO A 18 -1.78 11.31 -16.62
C PRO A 18 -0.36 11.28 -16.07
N TYR A 19 -0.15 11.96 -14.94
CA TYR A 19 1.12 11.84 -14.23
C TYR A 19 1.34 10.40 -13.78
N VAL A 20 2.55 9.92 -14.03
CA VAL A 20 3.00 8.59 -13.65
C VAL A 20 4.28 8.73 -12.84
N PRO A 21 4.38 8.08 -11.67
CA PRO A 21 5.60 8.09 -10.89
C PRO A 21 6.82 7.60 -11.68
N PRO A 22 8.03 8.14 -11.41
CA PRO A 22 9.25 7.65 -12.04
C PRO A 22 9.41 6.13 -11.89
N GLY A 23 9.79 5.45 -12.99
CA GLY A 23 10.00 4.01 -13.02
C GLY A 23 8.74 3.17 -13.32
N MET A 24 7.58 3.81 -13.57
CA MET A 24 6.36 3.14 -14.01
C MET A 24 6.11 3.40 -15.52
N PRO A 25 5.56 2.44 -16.28
CA PRO A 25 5.18 2.68 -17.67
C PRO A 25 3.97 3.63 -17.75
N PRO A 26 3.76 4.30 -18.90
CA PRO A 26 2.64 5.21 -19.10
C PRO A 26 1.31 4.58 -18.67
N LEU A 27 0.51 5.34 -17.92
CA LEU A 27 -0.79 4.87 -17.47
C LEU A 27 -1.80 5.04 -18.60
N ASP A 28 -2.18 3.92 -19.21
CA ASP A 28 -3.32 3.89 -20.10
C ASP A 28 -4.59 4.19 -19.29
N LEU A 29 -5.36 5.19 -19.71
CA LEU A 29 -6.68 5.53 -19.16
C LEU A 29 -7.84 5.09 -20.06
N SER A 30 -7.55 4.39 -21.15
CA SER A 30 -8.57 3.83 -22.01
C SER A 30 -9.44 2.82 -21.26
N GLY A 31 -10.72 2.76 -21.65
CA GLY A 31 -11.71 1.87 -21.05
C GLY A 31 -12.50 2.51 -19.90
N ARG A 32 -12.93 1.67 -18.95
CA ARG A 32 -13.77 2.12 -17.83
C ARG A 32 -12.92 2.75 -16.73
N THR A 33 -13.37 3.90 -16.24
CA THR A 33 -12.75 4.62 -15.11
C THR A 33 -12.88 3.87 -13.80
N THR A 34 -13.95 3.09 -13.63
CA THR A 34 -14.25 2.30 -12.42
C THR A 34 -14.69 0.88 -12.77
N SER A 35 -14.50 -0.06 -11.83
CA SER A 35 -14.97 -1.44 -11.97
C SER A 35 -16.18 -1.70 -11.10
N TYR A 36 -17.15 -2.47 -11.61
CA TYR A 36 -18.33 -2.86 -10.83
C TYR A 36 -17.96 -3.58 -9.53
N PHE A 37 -16.88 -4.38 -9.54
CA PHE A 37 -16.41 -5.11 -8.36
C PHE A 37 -15.70 -4.23 -7.33
N GLU A 38 -15.33 -3.00 -7.68
CA GLU A 38 -14.47 -2.12 -6.86
C GLU A 38 -15.11 -1.76 -5.51
N PHE A 39 -16.44 -1.75 -5.44
CA PHE A 39 -17.21 -1.42 -4.24
C PHE A 39 -18.10 -2.57 -3.76
N TRP A 40 -17.88 -3.79 -4.25
CA TRP A 40 -18.68 -4.93 -3.82
C TRP A 40 -18.50 -5.23 -2.33
N PRO A 41 -19.58 -5.63 -1.63
CA PRO A 41 -19.47 -6.08 -0.25
C PRO A 41 -18.51 -7.27 -0.15
N MET A 42 -17.61 -7.19 0.82
CA MET A 42 -16.54 -8.18 0.97
C MET A 42 -17.06 -9.60 1.22
N TRP A 43 -18.19 -9.74 1.90
CA TRP A 43 -18.79 -11.06 2.12
C TRP A 43 -19.15 -11.73 0.80
N LEU A 44 -19.60 -10.96 -0.21
CA LEU A 44 -19.98 -11.47 -1.53
C LEU A 44 -18.74 -11.94 -2.30
N MET A 45 -17.66 -11.14 -2.27
CA MET A 45 -16.39 -11.48 -2.91
C MET A 45 -15.75 -12.74 -2.33
N TYR A 46 -16.02 -13.05 -1.06
CA TYR A 46 -15.44 -14.21 -0.37
C TYR A 46 -16.31 -15.47 -0.46
N ILE A 47 -17.53 -15.42 -1.02
CA ILE A 47 -18.37 -16.62 -1.17
C ILE A 47 -17.64 -17.75 -1.92
N PRO A 48 -16.99 -17.52 -3.08
CA PRO A 48 -16.30 -18.59 -3.80
C PRO A 48 -15.18 -19.24 -2.97
N VAL A 49 -14.45 -18.43 -2.19
CA VAL A 49 -13.38 -18.90 -1.29
C VAL A 49 -13.94 -19.79 -0.19
N VAL A 50 -15.05 -19.37 0.43
CA VAL A 50 -15.73 -20.15 1.48
C VAL A 50 -16.27 -21.47 0.92
N LEU A 51 -16.89 -21.45 -0.26
CA LEU A 51 -17.38 -22.67 -0.90
C LEU A 51 -16.25 -23.63 -1.23
N GLN A 52 -15.14 -23.14 -1.80
CA GLN A 52 -13.95 -23.95 -2.08
C GLN A 52 -13.38 -24.55 -0.79
N TRP A 53 -13.26 -23.75 0.28
CA TRP A 53 -12.81 -24.22 1.58
C TRP A 53 -13.71 -25.35 2.13
N LEU A 54 -15.03 -25.20 2.06
CA LEU A 54 -15.97 -26.24 2.50
C LEU A 54 -15.83 -27.53 1.68
N LEU A 55 -15.74 -27.43 0.35
CA LEU A 55 -15.55 -28.59 -0.53
C LEU A 55 -14.25 -29.34 -0.23
N LEU A 56 -13.13 -28.61 -0.09
CA LEU A 56 -11.84 -29.20 0.29
C LEU A 56 -11.90 -29.79 1.71
N SER A 57 -12.62 -29.16 2.62
CA SER A 57 -12.77 -29.66 3.99
C SER A 57 -13.52 -30.99 4.03
N VAL A 58 -14.55 -31.16 3.19
CA VAL A 58 -15.27 -32.43 3.03
C VAL A 58 -14.34 -33.48 2.41
N TRP A 59 -13.64 -33.13 1.33
CA TRP A 59 -12.73 -34.04 0.63
C TRP A 59 -11.61 -34.56 1.54
N HIS A 60 -10.99 -33.67 2.31
CA HIS A 60 -9.91 -33.99 3.23
C HIS A 60 -10.36 -34.39 4.62
N ARG A 61 -11.68 -34.39 4.88
CA ARG A 61 -12.29 -34.71 6.18
C ARG A 61 -11.72 -33.86 7.32
N SER A 62 -11.37 -32.60 7.04
CA SER A 62 -10.76 -31.68 7.98
C SER A 62 -11.07 -30.24 7.61
N LEU A 63 -11.64 -29.49 8.55
CA LEU A 63 -11.89 -28.04 8.38
C LEU A 63 -10.60 -27.22 8.40
N THR A 64 -9.53 -27.74 9.02
CA THR A 64 -8.29 -27.00 9.24
C THR A 64 -7.23 -27.28 8.18
N LEU A 65 -7.24 -28.46 7.54
CA LEU A 65 -6.20 -28.82 6.57
C LEU A 65 -6.12 -27.86 5.38
N PRO A 66 -7.23 -27.44 4.74
CA PRO A 66 -7.15 -26.50 3.61
C PRO A 66 -6.64 -25.10 3.99
N LEU A 67 -6.55 -24.82 5.30
CA LEU A 67 -6.15 -23.51 5.82
C LEU A 67 -4.63 -23.39 6.04
N ILE A 68 -3.88 -24.49 5.90
CA ILE A 68 -2.42 -24.53 6.16
C ILE A 68 -1.65 -24.09 4.90
N ALA A 69 -1.92 -22.87 4.42
CA ALA A 69 -1.27 -22.34 3.23
C ALA A 69 0.17 -21.86 3.47
N ASN A 70 0.45 -21.34 4.67
CA ASN A 70 1.78 -20.81 5.02
C ASN A 70 2.12 -21.10 6.49
N PRO A 71 2.62 -22.29 6.83
CA PRO A 71 2.87 -22.68 8.21
C PRO A 71 3.97 -21.84 8.91
N ALA A 72 4.76 -21.07 8.15
CA ALA A 72 5.80 -20.22 8.70
C ALA A 72 5.23 -19.00 9.46
N VAL A 73 3.95 -18.69 9.30
CA VAL A 73 3.28 -17.57 9.99
C VAL A 73 2.12 -18.05 10.86
N PRO A 74 1.82 -17.38 11.98
CA PRO A 74 0.69 -17.74 12.84
C PRO A 74 -0.63 -17.84 12.06
N LEU A 75 -1.42 -18.88 12.34
CA LEU A 75 -2.70 -19.17 11.66
C LEU A 75 -2.59 -19.20 10.12
N SER A 76 -1.41 -19.49 9.57
CA SER A 76 -1.16 -19.51 8.12
C SER A 76 -1.56 -18.23 7.37
N GLY A 77 -1.54 -17.08 8.03
CA GLY A 77 -1.85 -15.80 7.39
C GLY A 77 -3.34 -15.45 7.41
N MET A 78 -4.20 -16.26 8.03
CA MET A 78 -5.65 -16.11 7.89
C MET A 78 -6.23 -14.85 8.53
N VAL A 79 -6.01 -14.66 9.83
CA VAL A 79 -6.55 -13.52 10.59
C VAL A 79 -5.55 -13.10 11.65
N GLY A 80 -5.46 -11.80 11.90
CA GLY A 80 -4.76 -11.26 13.07
C GLY A 80 -3.24 -11.41 13.04
N VAL A 81 -2.66 -11.73 11.88
CA VAL A 81 -1.21 -11.89 11.76
C VAL A 81 -0.52 -10.54 11.87
N GLN A 82 0.46 -10.47 12.78
CA GLN A 82 1.34 -9.33 12.92
C GLN A 82 2.19 -9.15 11.66
N LYS A 83 2.33 -7.91 11.21
CA LYS A 83 3.20 -7.58 10.06
C LYS A 83 4.66 -7.93 10.33
N SER A 84 5.11 -7.76 11.59
CA SER A 84 6.44 -8.19 12.02
C SER A 84 6.67 -9.68 11.78
N ALA A 85 5.70 -10.54 12.14
CA ALA A 85 5.85 -12.00 12.01
C ALA A 85 6.11 -12.44 10.56
N VAL A 86 5.47 -11.78 9.57
CA VAL A 86 5.72 -12.05 8.15
C VAL A 86 7.14 -11.64 7.75
N PHE A 87 7.61 -10.49 8.24
CA PHE A 87 8.96 -10.03 7.97
C PHE A 87 10.02 -10.89 8.69
N ASP A 88 9.72 -11.41 9.87
CA ASP A 88 10.63 -12.27 10.64
C ASP A 88 10.76 -13.67 10.06
N ALA A 89 9.71 -14.16 9.39
CA ALA A 89 9.78 -15.39 8.60
C ALA A 89 10.60 -15.23 7.31
N ALA A 90 10.99 -14.01 6.92
CA ALA A 90 11.81 -13.79 5.73
C ALA A 90 13.24 -14.31 5.95
N GLY A 91 13.69 -15.21 5.08
CA GLY A 91 15.08 -15.69 5.09
C GLY A 91 16.09 -14.57 4.79
N ALA A 92 17.39 -14.85 5.00
CA ALA A 92 18.47 -13.88 4.87
C ALA A 92 18.41 -13.09 3.54
N VAL A 93 18.18 -13.78 2.42
CA VAL A 93 18.10 -13.16 1.09
C VAL A 93 16.95 -12.15 1.01
N ALA A 94 15.76 -12.50 1.50
CA ALA A 94 14.60 -11.62 1.42
C ALA A 94 14.71 -10.44 2.40
N ARG A 95 15.38 -10.63 3.54
CA ARG A 95 15.55 -9.59 4.55
C ARG A 95 16.27 -8.35 3.99
N ASP A 96 17.24 -8.53 3.10
CA ASP A 96 17.98 -7.42 2.47
C ASP A 96 17.08 -6.50 1.63
N TRP A 97 15.93 -7.01 1.17
CA TRP A 97 14.96 -6.25 0.38
C TRP A 97 13.81 -5.67 1.22
N ILE A 98 13.75 -5.99 2.52
CA ILE A 98 12.72 -5.46 3.43
C ILE A 98 13.25 -4.19 4.08
N LEU A 99 12.55 -3.08 3.87
CA LEU A 99 12.89 -1.80 4.51
C LEU A 99 12.94 -1.94 6.04
N PRO A 100 13.98 -1.39 6.71
CA PRO A 100 14.12 -1.43 8.16
C PRO A 100 12.87 -0.98 8.90
N TRP A 101 12.56 -1.66 10.00
CA TRP A 101 11.41 -1.38 10.83
C TRP A 101 11.68 -1.65 12.31
N ARG A 102 10.86 -1.05 13.18
CA ARG A 102 10.85 -1.26 14.63
C ARG A 102 9.42 -1.31 15.14
N ILE A 103 9.21 -2.06 16.21
CA ILE A 103 7.93 -2.11 16.93
C ILE A 103 8.05 -1.25 18.17
N TYR A 104 6.99 -0.50 18.43
CA TYR A 104 6.81 0.24 19.66
C TYR A 104 5.43 -0.07 20.24
N SER A 105 5.39 -0.42 21.52
CA SER A 105 4.14 -0.67 22.23
C SER A 105 3.69 0.62 22.90
N LYS A 106 2.48 1.07 22.54
CA LYS A 106 1.88 2.27 23.11
C LYS A 106 1.73 2.14 24.63
N THR A 107 2.26 3.11 25.38
CA THR A 107 2.19 3.12 26.86
C THR A 107 1.24 4.21 27.36
N ASN A 108 1.05 4.27 28.68
CA ASN A 108 0.34 5.34 29.37
C ASN A 108 1.23 6.55 29.73
N ALA A 109 2.51 6.55 29.34
CA ALA A 109 3.40 7.68 29.59
C ALA A 109 2.95 8.93 28.82
N PRO A 110 3.37 10.15 29.21
CA PRO A 110 3.12 11.36 28.44
C PRO A 110 3.53 11.23 26.96
N ILE A 111 2.69 11.75 26.05
CA ILE A 111 2.93 11.66 24.60
C ILE A 111 4.31 12.20 24.17
N PRO A 112 4.79 13.35 24.70
CA PRO A 112 6.10 13.87 24.31
C PRO A 112 7.28 12.96 24.68
N GLU A 113 7.16 12.21 25.78
CA GLU A 113 8.16 11.21 26.20
C GLU A 113 8.14 10.01 25.26
N GLN A 114 6.95 9.46 25.00
CA GLN A 114 6.79 8.35 24.04
C GLN A 114 7.31 8.71 22.64
N ALA A 115 7.08 9.94 22.20
CA ALA A 115 7.59 10.41 20.90
C ALA A 115 9.12 10.50 20.88
N ALA A 116 9.75 10.89 21.99
CA ALA A 116 11.20 10.88 22.13
C ALA A 116 11.76 9.45 22.10
N ASP A 117 11.11 8.51 22.80
CA ASP A 117 11.49 7.10 22.79
C ASP A 117 11.41 6.50 21.38
N VAL A 118 10.32 6.77 20.66
CA VAL A 118 10.16 6.34 19.26
C VAL A 118 11.22 6.96 18.36
N ALA A 119 11.53 8.25 18.52
CA ALA A 119 12.57 8.92 17.74
C ALA A 119 13.95 8.29 17.97
N ALA A 120 14.31 7.99 19.22
CA ALA A 120 15.54 7.29 19.56
C ALA A 120 15.55 5.85 19.00
N LEU A 121 14.43 5.15 19.08
CA LEU A 121 14.27 3.79 18.56
C LEU A 121 14.49 3.69 17.05
N ILE A 122 13.96 4.64 16.27
CA ILE A 122 14.15 4.66 14.81
C ILE A 122 15.56 5.11 14.42
N ASP A 123 16.14 6.07 15.13
CA ASP A 123 17.50 6.55 14.86
C ASP A 123 18.54 5.44 15.13
N ALA A 124 18.39 4.71 16.24
CA ALA A 124 19.18 3.51 16.55
C ALA A 124 19.01 2.38 15.52
N ALA A 125 17.92 2.41 14.74
CA ALA A 125 17.66 1.47 13.65
C ALA A 125 18.17 1.95 12.28
N GLY A 126 18.78 3.14 12.22
CA GLY A 126 19.38 3.69 11.01
C GLY A 126 18.39 4.36 10.06
N PHE A 127 17.21 4.79 10.54
CA PHE A 127 16.27 5.57 9.74
C PHE A 127 15.66 6.74 10.49
N LYS A 128 15.28 7.79 9.75
CA LYS A 128 14.79 9.07 10.29
C LYS A 128 13.42 9.40 9.69
N PHE A 129 12.85 10.51 10.16
CA PHE A 129 11.71 11.12 9.49
C PHE A 129 12.06 11.51 8.03
N PRO A 130 11.11 11.42 7.09
CA PRO A 130 9.74 10.93 7.28
C PRO A 130 9.69 9.39 7.46
N VAL A 131 8.78 8.92 8.32
CA VAL A 131 8.62 7.50 8.68
C VAL A 131 7.17 7.04 8.51
N VAL A 132 6.96 5.76 8.18
CA VAL A 132 5.62 5.18 8.11
C VAL A 132 5.25 4.52 9.43
N GLY A 133 4.22 5.04 10.10
CA GLY A 133 3.59 4.40 11.26
C GLY A 133 2.39 3.56 10.84
N LYS A 134 2.31 2.31 11.30
CA LYS A 134 1.17 1.41 11.03
C LYS A 134 0.89 0.47 12.20
N PRO A 135 -0.38 0.12 12.50
CA PRO A 135 -0.67 -0.93 13.47
C PRO A 135 0.02 -2.25 13.08
N ASN A 136 0.65 -2.93 14.03
CA ASN A 136 1.30 -4.22 13.76
C ASN A 136 0.27 -5.25 13.27
N ILE A 137 -0.91 -5.26 13.89
CA ILE A 137 -2.10 -5.99 13.43
C ILE A 137 -3.09 -4.97 12.86
N GLY A 138 -3.48 -5.10 11.60
CA GLY A 138 -4.43 -4.17 11.01
C GLY A 138 -4.85 -4.55 9.60
N CYS A 139 -6.00 -4.03 9.18
CA CYS A 139 -6.64 -4.37 7.91
C CYS A 139 -6.77 -3.13 7.01
N ARG A 140 -6.59 -3.31 5.69
CA ARG A 140 -6.90 -2.31 4.63
C ARG A 140 -6.28 -0.92 4.83
N GLY A 141 -5.05 -0.87 5.36
CA GLY A 141 -4.36 0.39 5.58
C GLY A 141 -5.04 1.32 6.58
N ALA A 142 -5.90 0.80 7.46
CA ALA A 142 -6.42 1.57 8.60
C ALA A 142 -5.26 1.84 9.59
N GLY A 143 -5.17 3.09 10.05
CA GLY A 143 -4.10 3.52 10.96
C GLY A 143 -2.71 3.67 10.32
N VAL A 144 -2.56 3.45 9.00
CA VAL A 144 -1.29 3.71 8.30
C VAL A 144 -1.16 5.20 8.04
N LYS A 145 -0.05 5.81 8.47
CA LYS A 145 0.26 7.23 8.23
C LYS A 145 1.74 7.42 7.88
N LEU A 146 1.97 8.37 6.98
CA LEU A 146 3.27 9.01 6.84
C LEU A 146 3.40 10.06 7.94
N LEU A 147 4.53 10.07 8.64
CA LEU A 147 4.84 11.01 9.71
C LEU A 147 6.09 11.77 9.30
N GLY A 148 5.93 13.05 9.00
CA GLY A 148 6.98 13.94 8.51
C GLY A 148 7.89 14.47 9.61
N ASP A 149 7.38 14.58 10.84
CA ASP A 149 8.12 15.14 11.95
C ASP A 149 7.62 14.63 13.32
N ARG A 150 8.22 15.17 14.38
CA ARG A 150 7.87 14.86 15.77
C ARG A 150 6.43 15.27 16.12
N ALA A 151 5.95 16.42 15.64
CA ALA A 151 4.60 16.89 15.96
C ALA A 151 3.53 15.96 15.36
N GLU A 152 3.73 15.50 14.12
CA GLU A 152 2.88 14.50 13.50
C GLU A 152 2.93 13.16 14.21
N LEU A 153 4.11 12.73 14.68
CA LEU A 153 4.26 11.54 15.50
C LEU A 153 3.48 11.65 16.82
N GLU A 154 3.58 12.77 17.53
CA GLU A 154 2.82 13.01 18.77
C GLU A 154 1.30 12.99 18.51
N ALA A 155 0.85 13.63 17.43
CA ALA A 155 -0.56 13.61 17.01
C ALA A 155 -1.04 12.23 16.57
N TYR A 156 -0.16 11.38 16.03
CA TYR A 156 -0.45 9.99 15.71
C TYR A 156 -0.57 9.12 16.96
N LEU A 157 0.41 9.23 17.85
CA LEU A 157 0.44 8.50 19.12
C LEU A 157 -0.78 8.85 19.99
N SER A 158 -1.22 10.10 20.06
CA SER A 158 -2.36 10.50 20.89
C SER A 158 -3.69 9.84 20.51
N LYS A 159 -3.83 9.43 19.25
CA LYS A 159 -5.03 8.76 18.70
C LYS A 159 -4.92 7.23 18.72
N PHE A 160 -3.76 6.68 19.08
CA PHE A 160 -3.51 5.24 19.05
C PHE A 160 -3.88 4.59 20.40
N PRO A 161 -4.55 3.42 20.40
CA PRO A 161 -4.95 2.76 21.64
C PRO A 161 -3.75 2.31 22.47
N VAL A 162 -3.83 2.51 23.79
CA VAL A 162 -2.85 2.02 24.77
C VAL A 162 -2.69 0.51 24.63
N GLN A 163 -1.47 0.01 24.83
CA GLN A 163 -1.06 -1.40 24.66
C GLN A 163 -1.10 -1.89 23.21
N GLY A 164 -1.56 -1.08 22.27
CA GLY A 164 -1.47 -1.41 20.86
C GLY A 164 -0.02 -1.35 20.35
N GLU A 165 0.35 -2.32 19.51
CA GLU A 165 1.65 -2.36 18.86
C GLU A 165 1.63 -1.56 17.55
N ILE A 166 2.63 -0.69 17.40
CA ILE A 166 2.86 0.11 16.21
C ILE A 166 4.15 -0.36 15.57
N GLN A 167 4.11 -0.62 14.27
CA GLN A 167 5.28 -0.77 13.44
C GLN A 167 5.64 0.57 12.80
N PHE A 168 6.83 1.06 13.10
CA PHE A 168 7.47 2.17 12.40
C PHE A 168 8.43 1.60 11.37
N GLN A 169 8.30 2.03 10.11
CA GLN A 169 9.10 1.52 8.99
C GLN A 169 9.67 2.68 8.18
N ARG A 170 10.93 2.54 7.74
CA ARG A 170 11.58 3.47 6.82
C ARG A 170 10.71 3.68 5.58
N LEU A 171 10.56 4.93 5.16
CA LEU A 171 9.87 5.25 3.92
C LEU A 171 10.65 4.71 2.71
N SER A 172 9.94 4.15 1.73
CA SER A 172 10.52 3.72 0.46
C SER A 172 11.01 4.95 -0.33
N GLU A 173 12.18 4.84 -0.96
CA GLU A 173 12.69 5.84 -1.89
C GLU A 173 11.99 5.74 -3.26
N TRP A 174 11.33 4.61 -3.52
CA TRP A 174 10.60 4.36 -4.76
C TRP A 174 9.10 4.57 -4.58
N GLU A 175 8.49 5.26 -5.54
CA GLU A 175 7.05 5.41 -5.65
C GLU A 175 6.39 4.28 -6.46
N ALA A 176 7.13 3.68 -7.40
CA ALA A 176 6.65 2.57 -8.20
C ALA A 176 6.27 1.38 -7.31
N GLU A 177 5.02 0.91 -7.45
CA GLU A 177 4.50 -0.20 -6.66
C GLU A 177 3.96 -1.29 -7.60
N ALA A 178 4.38 -2.53 -7.34
CA ALA A 178 3.91 -3.69 -8.08
C ALA A 178 3.56 -4.86 -7.14
N GLY A 179 2.48 -5.55 -7.45
CA GLY A 179 2.11 -6.83 -6.87
C GLY A 179 2.55 -7.97 -7.78
N VAL A 180 3.20 -8.98 -7.21
CA VAL A 180 3.65 -10.17 -7.93
C VAL A 180 3.13 -11.40 -7.20
N PHE A 181 2.41 -12.27 -7.92
CA PHE A 181 2.09 -13.61 -7.47
C PHE A 181 3.06 -14.59 -8.09
N TYR A 182 3.83 -15.26 -7.23
CA TYR A 182 4.82 -16.24 -7.63
C TYR A 182 4.46 -17.61 -7.05
N VAL A 183 4.53 -18.64 -7.89
CA VAL A 183 4.23 -20.03 -7.52
C VAL A 183 5.43 -20.90 -7.86
N ARG A 184 5.94 -21.64 -6.86
CA ARG A 184 6.95 -22.69 -7.08
C ARG A 184 6.52 -23.97 -6.40
N HIS A 185 6.34 -25.03 -7.18
CA HIS A 185 6.06 -26.36 -6.65
C HIS A 185 7.29 -26.96 -5.95
N PRO A 186 7.13 -27.84 -4.94
CA PRO A 186 8.25 -28.38 -4.16
C PRO A 186 9.37 -29.03 -4.98
N HIS A 187 9.02 -29.66 -6.10
CA HIS A 187 9.96 -30.36 -6.99
C HIS A 187 10.41 -29.52 -8.19
N ALA A 188 9.92 -28.28 -8.32
CA ALA A 188 10.30 -27.42 -9.43
C ALA A 188 11.57 -26.63 -9.07
N GLU A 189 12.56 -26.66 -9.96
CA GLU A 189 13.80 -25.88 -9.81
C GLU A 189 13.53 -24.38 -9.82
N ARG A 190 12.54 -23.95 -10.61
CA ARG A 190 12.09 -22.56 -10.74
C ARG A 190 10.58 -22.48 -10.55
N GLY A 191 10.11 -21.33 -10.10
CA GLY A 191 8.68 -21.02 -10.08
C GLY A 191 8.32 -20.09 -11.23
N GLU A 192 7.03 -19.78 -11.32
CA GLU A 192 6.46 -18.89 -12.32
C GLU A 192 5.76 -17.70 -11.64
N ILE A 193 5.72 -16.58 -12.35
CA ILE A 193 4.88 -15.44 -11.97
C ILE A 193 3.51 -15.66 -12.62
N THR A 194 2.49 -15.97 -11.82
CA THR A 194 1.13 -16.24 -12.33
C THR A 194 0.27 -15.00 -12.45
N SER A 195 0.66 -13.92 -11.76
CA SER A 195 0.00 -12.62 -11.88
C SER A 195 0.99 -11.51 -11.54
N PHE A 196 0.95 -10.45 -12.34
CA PHE A 196 1.73 -9.24 -12.13
C PHE A 196 0.78 -8.05 -12.22
N THR A 197 0.94 -7.07 -11.33
CA THR A 197 0.04 -5.92 -11.30
C THR A 197 0.80 -4.68 -10.91
N LEU A 198 0.72 -3.64 -11.74
CA LEU A 198 1.23 -2.31 -11.41
C LEU A 198 0.14 -1.49 -10.76
N LYS A 199 0.52 -0.78 -9.70
CA LYS A 199 -0.39 0.03 -8.93
C LYS A 199 -0.01 1.50 -9.02
N TYR A 200 -0.92 2.28 -9.58
CA TYR A 200 -0.76 3.71 -9.76
C TYR A 200 -1.52 4.42 -8.65
N ALA A 201 -0.81 5.25 -7.89
CA ALA A 201 -1.44 6.15 -6.94
C ALA A 201 -2.18 7.27 -7.70
N PRO A 202 -3.33 7.75 -7.19
CA PRO A 202 -4.06 8.83 -7.84
C PRO A 202 -3.35 10.17 -7.60
N PHE A 203 -3.16 10.95 -8.68
CA PHE A 203 -2.57 12.29 -8.70
C PHE A 203 -3.45 13.26 -9.46
N VAL A 204 -3.33 14.55 -9.13
CA VAL A 204 -3.73 15.66 -10.00
C VAL A 204 -2.51 16.52 -10.29
N ILE A 205 -2.51 17.24 -11.40
CA ILE A 205 -1.43 18.17 -11.78
C ILE A 205 -1.94 19.58 -11.64
N GLY A 206 -1.19 20.43 -10.92
CA GLY A 206 -1.51 21.84 -10.83
C GLY A 206 -1.43 22.53 -12.19
N ASP A 207 -2.37 23.42 -12.44
CA ASP A 207 -2.37 24.34 -13.59
C ASP A 207 -1.97 25.77 -13.18
N GLY A 208 -1.74 26.00 -11.88
CA GLY A 208 -1.37 27.27 -11.29
C GLY A 208 -2.53 28.22 -10.99
N PHE A 209 -3.77 27.85 -11.30
CA PHE A 209 -4.94 28.72 -11.08
C PHE A 209 -6.17 28.00 -10.51
N SER A 210 -6.25 26.69 -10.61
CA SER A 210 -7.31 25.89 -9.99
C SER A 210 -6.92 25.36 -8.62
N THR A 211 -7.92 25.25 -7.75
CA THR A 211 -7.75 24.66 -6.42
C THR A 211 -7.63 23.13 -6.51
N LEU A 212 -7.13 22.49 -5.46
CA LEU A 212 -7.14 21.03 -5.34
C LEU A 212 -8.56 20.46 -5.55
N ALA A 213 -9.59 21.12 -5.00
CA ALA A 213 -10.98 20.71 -5.18
C ALA A 213 -11.40 20.70 -6.66
N GLU A 214 -11.08 21.75 -7.40
CA GLU A 214 -11.40 21.89 -8.83
C GLU A 214 -10.63 20.88 -9.68
N LEU A 215 -9.34 20.69 -9.40
CA LEU A 215 -8.51 19.71 -10.10
C LEU A 215 -9.01 18.28 -9.88
N VAL A 216 -9.39 17.93 -8.64
CA VAL A 216 -9.99 16.62 -8.34
C VAL A 216 -11.34 16.46 -9.02
N ALA A 217 -12.16 17.51 -9.07
CA ALA A 217 -13.47 17.45 -9.71
C ALA A 217 -13.40 17.30 -11.23
N ALA A 218 -12.38 17.89 -11.86
CA ALA A 218 -12.13 17.79 -13.29
C ALA A 218 -11.50 16.45 -13.72
N ASP A 219 -10.85 15.72 -12.79
CA ASP A 219 -10.23 14.44 -13.11
C ASP A 219 -11.30 13.35 -13.40
N PRO A 220 -11.18 12.59 -14.52
CA PRO A 220 -12.19 11.61 -14.92
C PRO A 220 -12.48 10.50 -13.89
N ARG A 221 -11.50 10.12 -13.05
CA ARG A 221 -11.68 9.07 -12.03
C ARG A 221 -11.78 9.67 -10.63
N ALA A 222 -10.89 10.61 -10.29
CA ALA A 222 -10.90 11.23 -8.97
C ALA A 222 -12.16 12.08 -8.76
N GLY A 223 -12.75 12.62 -9.83
CA GLY A 223 -14.03 13.32 -9.83
C GLY A 223 -15.19 12.42 -9.38
N GLU A 224 -15.23 11.16 -9.84
CA GLU A 224 -16.22 10.16 -9.38
C GLU A 224 -16.01 9.76 -7.91
N LEU A 225 -14.80 9.95 -7.39
CA LEU A 225 -14.36 9.50 -6.07
C LEU A 225 -14.08 10.66 -5.09
N GLN A 226 -14.60 11.86 -5.35
CA GLN A 226 -14.37 13.06 -4.53
C GLN A 226 -14.63 12.83 -3.02
N HIS A 227 -15.66 12.03 -2.70
CA HIS A 227 -16.04 11.67 -1.33
C HIS A 227 -14.91 10.97 -0.55
N LEU A 228 -13.92 10.37 -1.24
CA LEU A 228 -12.74 9.74 -0.62
C LEU A 228 -11.63 10.75 -0.27
N TYR A 229 -11.65 11.93 -0.89
CA TYR A 229 -10.54 12.91 -0.84
C TYR A 229 -10.87 14.15 -0.01
N GLY A 230 -12.12 14.64 -0.03
CA GLY A 230 -12.48 15.91 0.60
C GLY A 230 -12.10 15.99 2.08
N GLU A 231 -12.56 15.04 2.91
CA GLU A 231 -12.22 15.03 4.35
C GLU A 231 -10.72 14.82 4.61
N ARG A 232 -10.03 14.06 3.75
CA ARG A 232 -8.61 13.78 3.89
C ARG A 232 -7.76 15.03 3.64
N HIS A 233 -8.15 15.82 2.65
CA HIS A 233 -7.42 17.00 2.20
C HIS A 233 -8.08 18.30 2.65
N LYS A 234 -8.95 18.26 3.66
CA LYS A 234 -9.70 19.44 4.13
C LYS A 234 -8.82 20.67 4.38
N ALA A 235 -7.60 20.47 4.88
CA ALA A 235 -6.65 21.56 5.12
C ALA A 235 -6.07 22.17 3.83
N ASN A 236 -6.01 21.39 2.74
CA ASN A 236 -5.39 21.76 1.47
C ASN A 236 -6.43 21.86 0.32
N TRP A 237 -7.73 21.75 0.62
CA TRP A 237 -8.77 21.57 -0.41
C TRP A 237 -8.91 22.79 -1.32
N GLU A 238 -8.73 23.98 -0.74
CA GLU A 238 -8.76 25.26 -1.45
C GLU A 238 -7.36 25.74 -1.87
N LEU A 239 -6.33 24.90 -1.72
CA LEU A 239 -4.96 25.26 -2.09
C LEU A 239 -4.83 25.28 -3.62
N LEU A 240 -4.28 26.36 -4.16
CA LEU A 240 -3.85 26.44 -5.56
C LEU A 240 -2.58 25.62 -5.73
N ILE A 241 -2.62 24.62 -6.61
CA ILE A 241 -1.45 23.79 -6.89
C ILE A 241 -0.64 24.45 -8.02
N PRO A 242 0.67 24.72 -7.81
CA PRO A 242 1.50 25.37 -8.83
C PRO A 242 1.51 24.61 -10.15
N ALA A 243 1.65 25.35 -11.26
CA ALA A 243 1.62 24.79 -12.59
C ALA A 243 2.70 23.71 -12.78
N GLY A 244 2.27 22.51 -13.18
CA GLY A 244 3.13 21.35 -13.41
C GLY A 244 3.47 20.54 -12.16
N GLU A 245 3.05 20.94 -10.97
CA GLU A 245 3.33 20.18 -9.74
C GLU A 245 2.35 19.01 -9.55
N PRO A 246 2.83 17.77 -9.38
CA PRO A 246 1.99 16.62 -9.07
C PRO A 246 1.57 16.63 -7.60
N TYR A 247 0.26 16.56 -7.35
CA TYR A 247 -0.29 16.43 -6.02
C TYR A 247 -0.89 15.04 -5.80
N ARG A 248 -0.30 14.27 -4.88
CA ARG A 248 -0.73 12.90 -4.55
C ARG A 248 -2.01 12.90 -3.71
N LEU A 249 -3.08 12.30 -4.22
CA LEU A 249 -4.36 12.27 -3.49
C LEU A 249 -4.37 11.25 -2.35
N VAL A 250 -3.59 10.17 -2.41
CA VAL A 250 -3.53 9.17 -1.33
C VAL A 250 -2.13 8.60 -1.14
N PHE A 251 -1.63 8.67 0.09
CA PHE A 251 -0.39 7.99 0.48
C PHE A 251 -0.52 6.46 0.40
N SER A 252 -1.36 5.86 1.24
CA SER A 252 -1.65 4.41 1.21
C SER A 252 -2.86 4.13 0.32
N ALA A 253 -2.63 4.07 -0.99
CA ALA A 253 -3.66 3.76 -1.97
C ALA A 253 -4.04 2.26 -1.87
N SER A 254 -5.33 1.95 -1.94
CA SER A 254 -5.89 0.59 -2.05
C SER A 254 -6.94 0.61 -3.14
N HIS A 255 -7.46 -0.54 -3.58
CA HIS A 255 -8.52 -0.56 -4.61
C HIS A 255 -9.71 0.33 -4.21
N SER A 256 -10.17 0.25 -2.97
CA SER A 256 -11.26 1.08 -2.46
C SER A 256 -10.88 2.55 -2.16
N ARG A 257 -9.68 3.00 -2.53
CA ARG A 257 -9.14 4.35 -2.26
C ARG A 257 -8.59 5.01 -3.52
N GLY A 258 -9.10 4.62 -4.69
CA GLY A 258 -8.81 5.29 -5.95
C GLY A 258 -7.52 4.86 -6.66
N ALA A 259 -6.77 3.88 -6.12
CA ALA A 259 -5.62 3.31 -6.83
C ALA A 259 -6.08 2.69 -8.16
N VAL A 260 -5.27 2.84 -9.21
CA VAL A 260 -5.49 2.16 -10.50
C VAL A 260 -4.57 0.96 -10.58
N PHE A 261 -5.12 -0.19 -10.95
CA PHE A 261 -4.37 -1.44 -11.12
C PHE A 261 -4.34 -1.80 -12.61
N ARG A 262 -3.15 -2.04 -13.14
CA ARG A 262 -2.94 -2.50 -14.52
C ARG A 262 -2.19 -3.83 -14.50
N ASP A 263 -2.56 -4.70 -15.41
CA ASP A 263 -1.90 -5.99 -15.65
C ASP A 263 -0.93 -5.83 -16.84
N PRO A 264 0.38 -5.71 -16.60
CA PRO A 264 1.37 -5.66 -17.66
C PRO A 264 1.92 -7.06 -17.95
N ALA A 265 1.05 -7.99 -18.34
CA ALA A 265 1.45 -9.38 -18.64
C ALA A 265 2.62 -9.47 -19.65
N ASP A 266 2.76 -8.47 -20.53
CA ASP A 266 3.84 -8.30 -21.49
C ASP A 266 5.22 -8.00 -20.86
N LEU A 267 5.26 -7.56 -19.60
CA LEU A 267 6.51 -7.35 -18.86
C LEU A 267 7.02 -8.62 -18.15
N ILE A 268 6.24 -9.70 -18.13
CA ILE A 268 6.68 -10.99 -17.61
C ILE A 268 7.59 -11.65 -18.66
N SER A 269 8.83 -11.94 -18.28
CA SER A 269 9.80 -12.67 -19.10
C SER A 269 10.17 -14.01 -18.46
N GLU A 270 10.68 -14.95 -19.27
CA GLU A 270 11.09 -16.31 -18.86
C GLU A 270 12.21 -16.35 -17.80
#